data_AF-A0A956ISI7-F1
#
_entry.id   AF-A0A956ISI7-F1
#
_cell.length_a   1.000
_cell.length_b   1.000
_cell.length_c   1.000
_cell.angle_alpha   90.00
_cell.angle_beta   90.00
_cell.angle_gamma   90.00
#
_symmetry.space_group_name_H-M   'P 1'
#
loop_
_entity.id
_entity.type
_entity.pdbx_description
1 polymer ?
#
loop_
_entity_poly.entity_id
_entity_poly.type
_entity_poly.pdbx_seq_one_letter_code
_entity_poly.pdbx_strand_id
1 'polypeptide(L)'
;MRRSLTPLLICVGCLVPTAATGKTWVAGKDASTIQACVDRAETGDVVEVPSGIWRERVTVAKSIALKGRGGILDGGGEGTVLRIRA
;
A
#
# COMPACT_ATOMS: atom_id res chain seq x y z
N MET A 1 -24.14 -52.04 -17.11
CA MET A 1 -25.19 -51.15 -16.55
C MET A 1 -25.13 -51.22 -15.02
N ARG A 2 -25.18 -50.07 -14.33
CA ARG A 2 -25.10 -49.84 -12.85
C ARG A 2 -23.65 -49.60 -12.36
N ARG A 3 -23.10 -48.38 -12.43
CA ARG A 3 -23.37 -47.15 -11.62
C ARG A 3 -23.06 -47.42 -10.14
N SER A 4 -22.31 -46.64 -9.35
CA SER A 4 -21.52 -45.41 -9.49
C SER A 4 -20.93 -45.18 -8.09
N LEU A 5 -19.62 -45.06 -7.94
CA LEU A 5 -18.93 -44.88 -6.65
C LEU A 5 -18.17 -43.55 -6.69
N THR A 6 -18.69 -42.53 -6.02
CA THR A 6 -17.93 -41.38 -5.50
C THR A 6 -18.86 -40.50 -4.67
N PRO A 7 -18.74 -40.51 -3.32
CA PRO A 7 -19.20 -39.41 -2.51
C PRO A 7 -18.03 -38.44 -2.36
N LEU A 8 -18.09 -37.27 -2.98
CA LEU A 8 -17.24 -36.15 -2.56
C LEU A 8 -18.14 -35.01 -2.13
N LEU A 9 -18.40 -35.04 -0.83
CA LEU A 9 -19.21 -34.13 -0.07
C LEU A 9 -18.43 -32.83 0.19
N ILE A 10 -18.93 -31.75 -0.40
CA ILE A 10 -19.09 -30.42 0.19
C ILE A 10 -17.82 -29.64 0.59
N CYS A 11 -17.60 -28.61 -0.24
CA CYS A 11 -17.03 -27.31 0.07
C CYS A 11 -17.16 -26.87 1.53
N VAL A 12 -16.04 -26.78 2.23
CA VAL A 12 -15.84 -25.74 3.24
C VAL A 12 -14.64 -24.94 2.79
N GLY A 13 -14.91 -23.99 1.87
CA GLY A 13 -13.99 -22.91 1.59
C GLY A 13 -13.83 -22.12 2.87
N CYS A 14 -12.82 -22.47 3.66
CA CYS A 14 -12.31 -21.63 4.73
C CYS A 14 -11.88 -20.33 4.05
N LEU A 15 -12.75 -19.32 4.09
CA LEU A 15 -12.43 -17.95 3.74
C LEU A 15 -11.48 -17.45 4.83
N VAL A 16 -10.24 -17.94 4.82
CA VAL A 16 -9.16 -17.30 5.57
C VAL A 16 -9.09 -15.90 4.99
N PRO A 17 -9.33 -14.84 5.77
CA PRO A 17 -8.98 -13.52 5.34
C PRO A 17 -7.45 -13.56 5.21
N THR A 18 -6.95 -13.72 3.99
CA THR A 18 -5.56 -13.41 3.71
C THR A 18 -5.43 -11.94 4.03
N ALA A 19 -4.91 -11.63 5.23
CA ALA A 19 -4.37 -10.33 5.50
C ALA A 19 -3.35 -10.10 4.38
N ALA A 20 -3.69 -9.24 3.44
CA ALA A 20 -2.79 -8.88 2.35
C ALA A 20 -1.54 -8.32 3.02
N THR A 21 -0.47 -9.10 3.02
CA THR A 21 0.82 -8.63 3.49
C THR A 21 1.32 -7.65 2.46
N GLY A 22 0.99 -6.37 2.65
CA GLY A 22 1.42 -5.30 1.77
C GLY A 22 2.94 -5.23 1.70
N LYS A 23 3.46 -4.98 0.49
CA LYS A 23 4.87 -4.73 0.26
C LYS A 23 5.27 -3.39 0.89
N THR A 24 6.51 -3.31 1.38
CA THR A 24 7.08 -2.05 1.86
C THR A 24 7.91 -1.37 0.77
N TRP A 25 7.65 -0.08 0.54
CA TRP A 25 8.40 0.81 -0.33
C TRP A 25 9.07 1.91 0.50
N VAL A 26 10.38 2.08 0.39
CA VAL A 26 11.15 3.06 1.16
C VAL A 26 11.56 4.22 0.26
N ALA A 27 11.06 5.43 0.56
CA ALA A 27 11.45 6.64 -0.16
C ALA A 27 12.97 6.89 -0.03
N GLY A 28 13.61 7.31 -1.12
CA GLY A 28 15.05 7.49 -1.26
C GLY A 28 15.82 6.19 -1.58
N LYS A 29 15.26 5.02 -1.28
CA LYS A 29 15.87 3.71 -1.58
C LYS A 29 15.22 3.04 -2.78
N ASP A 30 13.90 2.86 -2.75
CA ASP A 30 13.17 2.16 -3.80
C ASP A 30 12.68 3.13 -4.89
N ALA A 31 12.50 4.41 -4.56
CA ALA A 31 12.27 5.51 -5.49
C ALA A 31 12.85 6.81 -4.93
N SER A 32 13.20 7.78 -5.78
CA SER A 32 13.82 9.03 -5.34
C SER A 32 12.89 9.99 -4.58
N THR A 33 11.56 9.81 -4.68
CA THR A 33 10.55 10.69 -4.06
C THR A 33 9.47 9.86 -3.36
N ILE A 34 8.74 10.49 -2.44
CA ILE A 34 7.59 9.86 -1.77
C ILE A 34 6.50 9.58 -2.79
N GLN A 35 6.19 10.53 -3.69
CA GLN A 35 5.16 10.34 -4.71
C GLN A 35 5.48 9.13 -5.61
N ALA A 36 6.73 8.92 -6.01
CA ALA A 36 7.09 7.78 -6.84
C ALA A 36 6.91 6.43 -6.11
N CYS A 37 7.13 6.39 -4.79
CA CYS A 37 6.79 5.21 -3.98
C CYS A 37 5.26 5.02 -3.90
N VAL A 38 4.50 6.09 -3.68
CA VAL A 38 3.03 6.05 -3.65
C VAL A 38 2.47 5.57 -4.99
N ASP A 39 3.02 6.02 -6.11
CA ASP A 39 2.59 5.63 -7.46
C ASP A 39 2.82 4.14 -7.73
N ARG A 40 3.92 3.58 -7.22
CA ARG A 40 4.27 2.15 -7.35
C ARG A 40 3.55 1.24 -6.35
N ALA A 41 3.14 1.77 -5.20
CA ALA A 41 2.48 0.99 -4.15
C ALA A 41 1.11 0.47 -4.59
N GLU A 42 0.81 -0.79 -4.28
CA GLU A 42 -0.52 -1.38 -4.49
C GLU A 42 -1.40 -1.24 -3.25
N THR A 43 -2.71 -1.47 -3.38
CA THR A 43 -3.62 -1.43 -2.23
C THR A 43 -3.17 -2.40 -1.14
N GLY A 44 -3.02 -1.90 0.09
CA GLY A 44 -2.52 -2.63 1.25
C GLY A 44 -1.03 -2.43 1.52
N ASP A 45 -0.26 -1.86 0.59
CA ASP A 45 1.18 -1.63 0.75
C ASP A 45 1.50 -0.55 1.81
N VAL A 46 2.76 -0.57 2.24
CA VAL A 46 3.34 0.44 3.14
C VAL A 46 4.36 1.28 2.38
N VAL A 47 4.23 2.60 2.42
CA VAL A 47 5.26 3.55 1.97
C VAL A 47 5.94 4.12 3.21
N GLU A 48 7.20 3.77 3.42
CA GLU A 48 8.01 4.30 4.50
C GLU A 48 8.78 5.55 4.06
N VAL A 49 8.67 6.61 4.85
CA VAL A 49 9.33 7.89 4.63
C VAL A 49 10.45 8.06 5.67
N PRO A 50 11.73 7.86 5.30
CA PRO A 50 12.85 8.10 6.19
C PRO A 50 12.96 9.55 6.68
N SER A 51 13.78 9.77 7.70
CA SER A 51 14.13 11.11 8.16
C SER A 51 14.77 11.95 7.06
N GLY A 52 14.48 13.25 7.08
CA GLY A 52 14.90 14.20 6.04
C GLY A 52 13.78 15.17 5.66
N ILE A 53 14.13 16.18 4.87
CA ILE A 53 13.16 17.16 4.33
C ILE A 53 12.84 16.77 2.89
N TRP A 54 11.60 16.39 2.66
CA TRP A 54 11.04 16.01 1.37
C TRP A 54 10.29 17.21 0.79
N ARG A 55 10.94 17.95 -0.12
CA ARG A 55 10.36 19.14 -0.77
C ARG A 55 9.48 18.74 -1.96
N GLU A 56 8.32 18.19 -1.65
CA GLU A 56 7.36 17.74 -2.64
C GLU A 56 5.92 17.85 -2.11
N ARG A 57 4.95 17.57 -2.99
CA ARG A 57 3.54 17.44 -2.61
C ARG A 57 3.09 16.03 -2.95
N VAL A 58 2.38 15.41 -2.02
CA VAL A 58 1.99 14.01 -2.15
C VAL A 58 0.47 13.89 -2.30
N THR A 59 0.03 13.10 -3.28
CA THR A 59 -1.36 12.70 -3.44
C THR A 59 -1.49 11.19 -3.24
N VAL A 60 -2.31 10.79 -2.27
CA VAL A 60 -2.64 9.39 -1.98
C VAL A 60 -4.07 9.13 -2.43
N ALA A 61 -4.23 8.31 -3.46
CA ALA A 61 -5.54 7.91 -4.02
C ALA A 61 -5.76 6.39 -3.96
N LYS A 62 -4.92 5.68 -3.20
CA LYS A 62 -4.95 4.24 -3.00
C LYS A 62 -4.95 3.95 -1.50
N SER A 63 -5.58 2.86 -1.09
CA SER A 63 -5.61 2.43 0.31
C SER A 63 -4.25 1.84 0.71
N ILE A 64 -3.28 2.70 0.98
CA ILE A 64 -1.92 2.36 1.42
C ILE A 64 -1.63 2.96 2.80
N ALA A 65 -0.64 2.41 3.50
CA ALA A 65 -0.12 3.00 4.73
C ALA A 65 1.09 3.89 4.43
N LEU A 66 0.96 5.21 4.60
CA LEU A 66 2.10 6.13 4.54
C LEU A 66 2.71 6.31 5.93
N LYS A 67 3.89 5.72 6.17
CA LYS A 67 4.53 5.64 7.50
C LYS A 67 5.78 6.52 7.57
N GLY A 68 5.73 7.58 8.37
CA GLY A 68 6.89 8.40 8.66
C GLY A 68 7.85 7.76 9.66
N ARG A 69 9.15 7.85 9.40
CA ARG A 69 10.26 7.57 10.34
C ARG A 69 11.09 8.83 10.59
N GLY A 70 10.41 9.93 10.94
CA GLY A 70 11.02 11.24 11.20
C GLY A 70 11.21 12.12 9.95
N GLY A 71 10.53 11.81 8.84
CA GLY A 71 10.53 12.66 7.64
C GLY A 71 9.63 13.88 7.79
N ILE A 72 10.06 15.01 7.22
CA ILE A 72 9.30 16.26 7.09
C ILE A 72 8.90 16.40 5.63
N LEU A 73 7.60 16.49 5.35
CA LEU A 73 7.09 16.82 4.03
C LEU A 73 6.90 18.34 3.95
N ASP A 74 7.66 18.99 3.09
CA ASP A 74 7.70 20.45 2.94
C ASP A 74 7.08 20.85 1.59
N GLY A 75 5.92 21.50 1.64
CA GLY A 75 5.23 21.99 0.44
C GLY A 75 5.69 23.37 -0.05
N GLY A 76 6.74 23.95 0.53
CA GLY A 76 7.29 25.24 0.09
C GLY A 76 6.48 26.46 0.53
N GLY A 77 5.70 26.36 1.61
CA GLY A 77 5.03 27.50 2.25
C GLY A 77 3.64 27.87 1.72
N GLU A 78 3.14 27.23 0.66
CA GLU A 78 1.83 27.54 0.06
C GLU A 78 1.07 26.26 -0.33
N GLY A 79 -0.27 26.31 -0.40
CA GLY A 79 -1.11 25.24 -0.96
C GLY A 79 -1.19 23.93 -0.16
N THR A 80 -1.74 22.86 -0.79
CA THR A 80 -1.87 21.55 -0.15
C THR A 80 -0.56 20.74 -0.20
N VAL A 81 -0.08 20.30 0.95
CA VAL A 81 1.16 19.50 1.07
C VAL A 81 0.88 18.01 0.87
N LEU A 82 -0.14 17.49 1.55
CA LEU A 82 -0.62 16.11 1.43
C LEU A 82 -2.10 16.13 1.06
N ARG A 83 -2.47 15.42 -0.01
CA ARG A 83 -3.85 15.27 -0.47
C ARG A 83 -4.25 13.80 -0.42
N ILE A 84 -5.37 13.50 0.22
CA ILE A 84 -5.94 12.15 0.25
C ILE A 84 -7.25 12.18 -0.54
N ARG A 85 -7.44 11.20 -1.42
CA ARG A 85 -8.68 11.01 -2.21
C ARG A 85 -9.17 9.58 -2.04
N ALA A 86 -10.49 9.43 -2.07
CA ALA A 86 -11.20 8.15 -2.06
C ALA A 86 -11.85 7.92 -3.42
#